data_AF-A0A377W057-F1
#
_entry.id   AF-A0A377W057-F1
#
_cell.length_a   1.000
_cell.length_b   1.000
_cell.length_c   1.000
_cell.angle_alpha   90.00
_cell.angle_beta   90.00
_cell.angle_gamma   90.00
#
_symmetry.space_group_name_H-M   'P 1'
#
loop_
_entity.id
_entity.type
_entity.pdbx_description
1 polymer ?
#
loop_
_entity_poly.entity_id
_entity_poly.type
_entity_poly.pdbx_seq_one_letter_code
_entity_poly.pdbx_strand_id
1 'polypeptide(L)'
;MVQRIAMAPQGPEFSRFVMGYWRLMDWKMSPGELVSFIEQHLDLGVTTVDHADIYGDYQCEAAFGEALKRAPHLRSRMEIVSKCGIATRARAENTIGPLHYRPRSHRAQRRAIAALIWRRTISTCC
;
A
#
# COMPACT_ATOMS: atom_id res chain seq x y z
N MET A 1 -15.35 7.46 -16.17
CA MET A 1 -14.24 7.90 -15.29
C MET A 1 -14.74 7.90 -13.85
N VAL A 2 -13.96 7.37 -12.91
CA VAL A 2 -14.36 7.24 -11.49
C VAL A 2 -14.38 8.61 -10.78
N GLN A 3 -15.38 8.84 -9.94
CA GLN A 3 -15.54 10.07 -9.16
C GLN A 3 -14.42 10.23 -8.12
N ARG A 4 -14.00 11.48 -7.85
CA ARG A 4 -13.07 11.86 -6.78
C ARG A 4 -13.82 12.29 -5.52
N ILE A 5 -13.34 11.89 -4.34
CA ILE A 5 -13.99 12.13 -3.05
C ILE A 5 -12.95 12.60 -2.02
N ALA A 6 -13.24 13.69 -1.32
CA ALA A 6 -12.44 14.15 -0.18
C ALA A 6 -12.69 13.24 1.04
N MET A 7 -11.62 12.68 1.61
CA MET A 7 -11.74 11.67 2.68
C MET A 7 -11.99 12.24 4.07
N ALA A 8 -11.58 13.49 4.30
CA ALA A 8 -11.73 14.20 5.57
C ALA A 8 -11.64 15.72 5.35
N PRO A 9 -12.11 16.56 6.29
CA PRO A 9 -11.82 17.99 6.26
C PRO A 9 -10.29 18.22 6.17
N GLN A 10 -9.83 18.94 5.15
CA GLN A 10 -8.39 19.16 4.85
C GLN A 10 -7.60 17.86 4.56
N GLY A 11 -8.29 16.75 4.30
CA GLY A 11 -7.68 15.47 3.93
C GLY A 11 -7.36 15.39 2.44
N PRO A 12 -6.71 14.28 2.00
CA PRO A 12 -6.53 14.02 0.59
C PRO A 12 -7.87 13.72 -0.10
N GLU A 13 -7.90 13.97 -1.39
CA GLU A 13 -8.90 13.39 -2.28
C GLU A 13 -8.45 11.99 -2.71
N PHE A 14 -9.39 11.06 -2.82
CA PHE A 14 -9.19 9.71 -3.35
C PHE A 14 -10.17 9.40 -4.47
N SER A 15 -9.87 8.37 -5.25
CA SER A 15 -10.86 7.80 -6.17
C SER A 15 -11.93 7.07 -5.37
N ARG A 16 -13.18 7.13 -5.83
CA ARG A 16 -14.32 6.47 -5.17
C ARG A 16 -14.12 4.97 -4.97
N PHE A 17 -13.32 4.34 -5.83
CA PHE A 17 -12.82 2.99 -5.67
C PHE A 17 -11.32 3.00 -5.41
N VAL A 18 -10.83 2.06 -4.61
CA VAL A 18 -9.41 1.91 -4.23
C VAL A 18 -8.92 0.55 -4.70
N MET A 19 -7.75 0.49 -5.34
CA MET A 19 -7.14 -0.77 -5.78
C MET A 19 -6.28 -1.37 -4.66
N GLY A 20 -6.70 -2.52 -4.13
CA GLY A 20 -5.98 -3.22 -3.07
C GLY A 20 -4.95 -4.22 -3.60
N TYR A 21 -3.72 -4.14 -3.08
CA TYR A 21 -2.58 -4.98 -3.48
C TYR A 21 -2.26 -6.10 -2.48
N TRP A 22 -3.21 -6.47 -1.61
CA TRP A 22 -3.02 -7.54 -0.61
C TRP A 22 -2.65 -8.89 -1.24
N ARG A 23 -3.24 -9.22 -2.39
CA ARG A 23 -3.02 -10.48 -3.12
C ARG A 23 -2.02 -10.37 -4.28
N LEU A 24 -1.22 -9.31 -4.32
CA LEU A 24 -0.31 -9.05 -5.44
C LEU A 24 0.61 -10.25 -5.75
N MET A 25 1.15 -10.90 -4.72
CA MET A 25 2.02 -12.06 -4.89
C MET A 25 1.30 -13.28 -5.48
N ASP A 26 -0.01 -13.43 -5.23
CA ASP A 26 -0.81 -14.55 -5.75
C ASP A 26 -1.09 -14.41 -7.25
N TRP A 27 -1.08 -13.18 -7.78
CA TRP A 27 -1.35 -12.91 -9.19
C TRP A 27 -0.20 -13.34 -10.11
N LYS A 28 1.00 -13.58 -9.55
CA LYS A 28 2.19 -14.04 -10.28
C LYS A 28 2.53 -13.19 -11.52
N MET A 29 2.21 -11.89 -11.46
CA MET A 29 2.52 -10.94 -12.52
C MET A 29 4.02 -10.63 -12.54
N SER A 30 4.61 -10.56 -13.72
CA SER A 30 5.92 -9.96 -13.92
C SER A 30 5.86 -8.45 -13.65
N PRO A 31 7.02 -7.79 -13.37
CA PRO A 31 7.04 -6.35 -13.18
C PRO A 31 6.48 -5.55 -14.37
N GLY A 32 6.62 -6.07 -15.60
CA GLY A 32 6.06 -5.43 -16.81
C GLY A 32 4.53 -5.52 -16.85
N GLU A 33 3.99 -6.71 -16.57
CA GLU A 33 2.53 -6.91 -16.49
C GLU A 33 1.92 -6.07 -15.37
N LEU A 34 2.61 -5.94 -14.24
CA LEU A 34 2.18 -5.09 -13.13
C LEU A 34 2.15 -3.60 -13.53
N VAL A 35 3.15 -3.11 -14.27
CA VAL A 35 3.13 -1.74 -14.80
C VAL A 35 1.91 -1.53 -15.70
N SER A 36 1.67 -2.42 -16.65
CA SER A 36 0.52 -2.33 -17.55
C SER A 36 -0.81 -2.42 -16.80
N PHE A 37 -0.88 -3.24 -15.76
CA PHE A 37 -2.07 -3.35 -14.90
C PHE A 37 -2.33 -2.04 -14.12
N ILE A 38 -1.26 -1.42 -13.61
CA ILE A 38 -1.34 -0.13 -12.93
C ILE A 38 -1.89 0.93 -13.89
N GLU A 39 -1.31 1.03 -15.09
CA GLU A 39 -1.76 1.97 -16.13
C GLU A 39 -3.26 1.81 -16.44
N GLN A 40 -3.72 0.58 -16.64
CA GLN A 40 -5.12 0.29 -16.96
C GLN A 40 -6.08 0.80 -15.88
N HIS A 41 -5.82 0.51 -14.61
CA HIS A 41 -6.74 0.94 -13.55
C HIS A 41 -6.66 2.46 -13.30
N LEU A 42 -5.49 3.09 -13.51
CA LEU A 42 -5.33 4.54 -13.47
C LEU A 42 -6.14 5.23 -14.58
N ASP A 43 -6.15 4.66 -15.79
CA ASP A 43 -6.91 5.19 -16.93
C ASP A 43 -8.42 5.07 -16.72
N LEU A 44 -8.88 4.07 -15.97
CA LEU A 44 -10.28 3.96 -15.52
C LEU A 44 -10.65 5.03 -14.46
N GLY A 45 -9.66 5.68 -13.86
CA GLY A 45 -9.82 6.68 -12.80
C GLY A 45 -9.67 6.11 -11.38
N VAL A 46 -9.21 4.87 -11.22
CA VAL A 46 -8.89 4.26 -9.92
C VAL A 46 -7.45 4.65 -9.57
N THR A 47 -7.28 5.82 -8.95
CA THR A 47 -5.96 6.41 -8.68
C THR A 47 -5.42 6.12 -7.27
N THR A 48 -6.27 5.70 -6.36
CA THR A 48 -5.87 5.38 -4.99
C THR A 48 -5.55 3.89 -4.88
N VAL A 49 -4.37 3.58 -4.34
CA VAL A 49 -3.86 2.20 -4.16
C VAL A 49 -3.60 1.91 -2.69
N ASP A 50 -3.92 0.69 -2.27
CA ASP A 50 -3.87 0.23 -0.89
C ASP A 50 -2.82 -0.86 -0.67
N HIS A 51 -1.95 -0.61 0.31
CA HIS A 51 -0.85 -1.44 0.75
C HIS A 51 -0.85 -1.61 2.29
N ALA A 52 0.00 -2.52 2.76
CA ALA A 52 0.42 -2.61 4.15
C ALA A 52 1.80 -3.28 4.21
N ASP A 53 2.55 -2.98 5.26
CA ASP A 53 3.86 -3.60 5.54
C ASP A 53 3.81 -5.13 5.48
N ILE A 54 2.77 -5.74 6.04
CA ILE A 54 2.62 -7.21 6.14
C ILE A 54 2.10 -7.90 4.89
N TYR A 55 1.72 -7.18 3.83
CA TYR A 55 1.10 -7.81 2.65
C TYR A 55 2.09 -8.71 1.90
N GLY A 56 1.63 -9.91 1.55
CA GLY A 56 2.43 -10.94 0.89
C GLY A 56 3.70 -11.26 1.68
N ASP A 57 3.60 -11.44 2.99
CA ASP A 57 4.76 -11.73 3.86
C ASP A 57 5.88 -10.68 3.72
N TYR A 58 5.50 -9.41 3.70
CA TYR A 58 6.38 -8.25 3.49
C TYR A 58 6.97 -8.11 2.08
N GLN A 59 6.40 -8.78 1.06
CA GLN A 59 6.90 -8.74 -0.31
C GLN A 59 6.12 -7.80 -1.24
N CYS A 60 4.83 -7.52 -0.94
CA CYS A 60 3.98 -6.76 -1.86
C CYS A 60 4.49 -5.34 -2.13
N GLU A 61 4.96 -4.62 -1.10
CA GLU A 61 5.48 -3.24 -1.27
C GLU A 61 6.76 -3.23 -2.12
N ALA A 62 7.64 -4.23 -1.94
CA ALA A 62 8.85 -4.37 -2.74
C ALA A 62 8.52 -4.65 -4.21
N ALA A 63 7.62 -5.61 -4.48
CA ALA A 63 7.18 -5.94 -5.84
C ALA A 63 6.54 -4.73 -6.55
N PHE A 64 5.71 -3.97 -5.85
CA PHE A 64 5.11 -2.75 -6.38
C PHE A 64 6.15 -1.65 -6.61
N GLY A 65 7.13 -1.51 -5.70
CA GLY A 65 8.26 -0.60 -5.86
C GLY A 65 9.09 -0.90 -7.11
N GLU A 66 9.33 -2.17 -7.44
CA GLU A 66 10.02 -2.57 -8.67
C GLU A 66 9.25 -2.19 -9.94
N ALA A 67 7.92 -2.26 -9.93
CA ALA A 67 7.10 -1.75 -11.03
C ALA A 67 7.23 -0.22 -11.16
N LEU A 68 7.16 0.52 -10.06
CA LEU A 68 7.31 1.98 -10.08
C LEU A 68 8.70 2.44 -10.52
N LYS A 69 9.77 1.70 -10.20
CA LYS A 69 11.13 2.00 -10.71
C LYS A 69 11.19 1.92 -12.24
N ARG A 70 10.45 1.00 -12.85
CA ARG A 70 10.37 0.85 -14.31
C ARG A 70 9.52 1.94 -14.96
N ALA A 71 8.47 2.40 -14.27
CA ALA A 71 7.55 3.42 -14.75
C ALA A 71 7.39 4.57 -13.73
N PRO A 72 8.42 5.41 -13.52
CA PRO A 72 8.44 6.42 -12.46
C PRO A 72 7.37 7.51 -12.65
N HIS A 73 6.92 7.73 -13.89
CA HIS A 73 5.89 8.69 -14.22
C HIS A 73 4.53 8.36 -13.58
N LEU A 74 4.24 7.07 -13.32
CA LEU A 74 3.00 6.60 -12.69
C LEU A 74 2.85 7.13 -11.27
N ARG A 75 3.95 7.36 -10.55
CA ARG A 75 3.91 7.84 -9.16
C ARG A 75 3.13 9.15 -9.04
N SER A 76 3.23 10.05 -10.03
CA SER A 76 2.52 11.34 -10.01
C SER A 76 1.00 11.23 -10.18
N ARG A 77 0.51 10.08 -10.67
CA ARG A 77 -0.89 9.83 -11.03
C ARG A 77 -1.69 9.12 -9.94
N MET A 78 -1.08 8.84 -8.78
CA MET A 78 -1.68 7.97 -7.75
C MET A 78 -1.49 8.47 -6.32
N GLU A 79 -2.43 8.07 -5.47
CA GLU A 79 -2.32 8.17 -4.01
C GLU A 79 -2.04 6.79 -3.41
N ILE A 80 -0.90 6.63 -2.73
CA ILE A 80 -0.53 5.38 -2.07
C ILE A 80 -0.91 5.47 -0.60
N VAL A 81 -1.70 4.51 -0.13
CA VAL A 81 -2.03 4.32 1.28
C VAL A 81 -1.34 3.05 1.76
N SER A 82 -0.53 3.14 2.82
CA SER A 82 0.03 1.97 3.49
C SER A 82 -0.32 1.95 4.97
N LYS A 83 -0.18 0.79 5.60
CA LYS A 83 -0.53 0.51 6.99
C LYS A 83 0.66 -0.17 7.66
N CYS A 84 0.81 0.05 8.96
CA CYS A 84 1.84 -0.61 9.74
C CYS A 84 1.36 -0.88 11.16
N GLY A 85 2.08 -1.74 11.88
CA GLY A 85 1.85 -2.01 13.31
C GLY A 85 1.41 -3.43 13.65
N ILE A 86 1.39 -4.34 12.66
CA ILE A 86 1.20 -5.79 12.88
C ILE A 86 2.53 -6.48 12.63
N ALA A 87 2.96 -7.32 13.57
CA ALA A 87 4.12 -8.18 13.42
C ALA A 87 3.65 -9.61 13.09
N THR A 88 3.95 -10.11 11.90
CA THR A 88 3.62 -11.50 11.49
C THR A 88 4.82 -12.41 11.67
N ARG A 89 4.58 -13.73 11.76
CA ARG A 89 5.64 -14.75 11.88
C ARG A 89 6.45 -14.96 10.60
N ALA A 90 6.11 -14.27 9.51
CA ALA A 90 6.89 -14.31 8.27
C ALA A 90 8.33 -13.82 8.47
N ARG A 91 8.57 -12.94 9.45
CA ARG A 91 9.92 -12.58 9.89
C ARG A 91 10.29 -13.37 11.15
N ALA A 92 11.45 -14.03 11.13
CA ALA A 92 11.93 -14.85 12.23
C ALA A 92 12.18 -14.05 13.53
N GLU A 93 12.47 -12.75 13.41
CA GLU A 93 12.64 -11.81 14.53
C GLU A 93 11.34 -11.53 15.31
N ASN A 94 10.17 -11.77 14.70
CA ASN A 94 8.87 -11.56 15.33
C ASN A 94 8.52 -12.75 16.25
N THR A 95 9.09 -12.73 17.45
CA THR A 95 8.95 -13.77 18.49
C THR A 95 7.54 -13.83 19.07
N ILE A 96 6.84 -12.69 19.07
CA ILE A 96 5.44 -12.61 19.42
C ILE A 96 4.68 -12.86 18.11
N GLY A 97 3.99 -14.00 18.00
CA GLY A 97 3.10 -14.28 16.86
C GLY A 97 2.08 -13.15 16.64
N PRO A 98 1.29 -13.18 15.54
CA PRO A 98 0.42 -12.06 15.16
C PRO A 98 -0.26 -11.53 16.40
N LEU A 99 -0.07 -10.23 16.69
CA LEU A 99 -0.64 -9.52 17.84
C LEU A 99 -2.13 -9.87 17.91
N HIS A 100 -2.42 -10.96 18.61
CA HIS A 100 -3.76 -11.46 18.81
C HIS A 100 -4.42 -10.34 19.55
N TYR A 101 -5.48 -9.77 18.98
CA TYR A 101 -6.20 -8.64 19.55
C TYR A 101 -6.41 -8.90 21.05
N ARG A 102 -5.55 -8.30 21.89
CA ARG A 102 -5.65 -8.39 23.35
C ARG A 102 -6.46 -7.17 23.75
N PRO A 103 -7.72 -7.32 24.19
CA PRO A 103 -8.59 -6.18 24.50
C PRO A 103 -8.15 -5.35 25.72
N ARG A 104 -6.95 -5.58 26.29
CA ARG A 104 -6.48 -4.97 27.55
C ARG A 104 -5.50 -3.81 27.42
N SER A 105 -5.19 -3.30 26.23
CA SER A 105 -4.37 -2.10 26.11
C SER A 105 -4.90 -1.14 25.06
N HIS A 106 -5.90 -0.35 25.46
CA HIS A 106 -6.49 0.80 24.74
C HIS A 106 -5.48 1.87 24.28
N ARG A 107 -4.17 1.74 24.56
CA ARG A 107 -3.12 2.69 24.16
C ARG A 107 -2.37 2.31 22.88
N ALA A 108 -2.35 1.05 22.46
CA ALA A 108 -1.53 0.62 21.31
C ALA A 108 -2.22 0.77 19.95
N GLN A 109 -3.55 0.87 19.89
CA GLN A 109 -4.31 0.87 18.63
C GLN A 109 -4.46 2.24 17.97
N ARG A 110 -4.00 3.33 18.59
CA ARG A 110 -4.30 4.69 18.12
C ARG A 110 -3.36 5.23 17.02
N ARG A 111 -2.45 4.44 16.44
CA ARG A 111 -1.46 4.92 15.45
C ARG A 111 -1.14 4.00 14.27
N ALA A 112 -2.05 3.10 13.88
CA ALA A 112 -1.79 2.10 12.83
C ALA A 112 -2.43 2.39 11.45
N ILE A 113 -2.73 3.66 11.16
CA ILE A 113 -2.98 4.13 9.78
C ILE A 113 -2.05 5.33 9.59
N ALA A 114 -0.79 5.06 9.28
CA ALA A 114 0.05 6.09 8.69
C ALA A 114 -0.42 6.25 7.25
N ALA A 115 -1.38 7.15 7.00
CA ALA A 115 -1.66 7.65 5.66
C ALA A 115 -0.44 8.45 5.19
N LEU A 116 0.65 7.73 4.90
CA LEU A 116 1.89 8.28 4.41
C LEU A 116 1.66 8.56 2.93
N ILE A 117 1.08 9.72 2.62
CA ILE A 117 1.13 10.27 1.26
C ILE A 117 2.62 10.40 0.97
N TRP A 118 3.15 9.46 0.20
CA TRP A 118 4.58 9.20 0.01
C TRP A 118 5.27 10.38 -0.69
N ARG A 119 5.52 11.49 0.01
CA ARG A 119 6.22 12.66 -0.57
C ARG A 119 7.74 12.56 -0.48
N ARG A 120 8.33 11.54 0.18
CA ARG A 120 9.78 11.57 0.43
C ARG A 120 10.48 10.25 0.85
N THR A 121 10.29 9.12 0.17
CA THR A 121 11.05 7.90 0.56
C THR A 121 11.30 6.88 -0.55
N ILE A 122 11.80 7.26 -1.74
CA ILE A 122 12.38 6.26 -2.68
C ILE A 122 13.92 6.39 -2.75
N SER A 123 14.52 7.35 -2.03
CA SER A 123 15.96 7.60 -2.10
C SER A 123 16.84 6.73 -1.20
N THR A 124 16.28 5.88 -0.32
CA THR A 124 17.05 5.19 0.74
C THR A 124 16.93 3.67 0.73
N CYS A 125 16.43 3.07 -0.36
CA CYS A 125 16.42 1.60 -0.53
C CYS A 125 17.32 1.14 -1.70
N CYS A 126 18.37 1.92 -2.01
CA CYS A 126 19.55 1.45 -2.74
C CYS A 126 20.72 1.37 -1.75
#